data_AF-A0A921S8A0-F1
#
_entry.id   AF-A0A921S8A0-F1
#
_cell.length_a   1.000
_cell.length_b   1.000
_cell.length_c   1.000
_cell.angle_alpha   90.00
_cell.angle_beta   90.00
_cell.angle_gamma   90.00
#
_symmetry.space_group_name_H-M   'P 1'
#
loop_
_entity.id
_entity.type
_entity.pdbx_description
1 polymer ?
#
loop_
_entity_poly.entity_id
_entity_poly.type
_entity_poly.pdbx_seq_one_letter_code
_entity_poly.pdbx_strand_id
1 'polypeptide(L)'
;MVTGDNPLTACDVARQVGINAGYSKQPLVLTPNAEKGIVEWKSIDDGSPDAEDETLPFDADEVKKMHVQYDLCVTGEAMNMLSKQQEDMCKDNTAALEGFLGILEKICLYTTVFARTSPQQKEHLVMAMNRCGKTTAMCGDGTNDVGALKQAHIGISIVNFSGSENSPHVAAVARDIGSAAGQGGLRHRRKPGLQGHSVEELQSLYGGSDDAQVVRLGDASIASPFTSKSSSIRVIKKLIRQGRCTLVTTIQMYKILGINCLITAYYLSSLFIHGVKNGDQQLTISGLSIAMFFLFLSRAKPARKLSHQRPPSGVFCVSVMVSIFGQFVIHLAFLAAALRVAEPFIDPGDPAMHPDGQFTPNVVNSIMFLMSSIMQVNTFVANYRGQPFMEGFWENKLFYRSVLFNYAMLAVVIAEVFTPINAMLELVSMPNQETQLTVAALMAGDTIVTLAYEHAIQMIGFISA
;
A
#
# COMPACT_ATOMS: atom_id res chain seq x y z
N MET A 1 -23.89 4.60 2.02
CA MET A 1 -24.08 6.07 2.02
C MET A 1 -24.43 6.50 3.43
N VAL A 2 -23.83 7.58 3.93
CA VAL A 2 -24.14 8.14 5.24
C VAL A 2 -24.37 9.64 5.06
N THR A 3 -25.59 10.12 5.24
CA THR A 3 -26.00 11.50 4.93
C THR A 3 -26.89 12.12 6.01
N GLY A 4 -26.87 13.45 6.08
CA GLY A 4 -27.81 14.25 6.88
C GLY A 4 -29.15 14.52 6.20
N ASP A 5 -29.32 14.11 4.94
CA ASP A 5 -30.52 14.36 4.14
C ASP A 5 -31.68 13.44 4.51
N ASN A 6 -32.87 13.77 4.00
CA ASN A 6 -34.09 12.97 4.15
C ASN A 6 -33.88 11.53 3.61
N PRO A 7 -34.42 10.49 4.29
CA PRO A 7 -34.31 9.10 3.84
C PRO A 7 -34.75 8.84 2.41
N LEU A 8 -35.82 9.50 1.96
CA LEU A 8 -36.35 9.32 0.60
C LEU A 8 -35.34 9.78 -0.46
N THR A 9 -34.80 10.99 -0.28
CA THR A 9 -33.76 11.55 -1.17
C THR A 9 -32.49 10.71 -1.11
N ALA A 10 -32.08 10.27 0.07
CA ALA A 10 -30.89 9.45 0.25
C ALA A 10 -31.01 8.10 -0.49
N CYS A 11 -32.16 7.44 -0.39
CA CYS A 11 -32.43 6.18 -1.07
C CYS A 11 -32.48 6.35 -2.59
N ASP A 12 -33.14 7.39 -3.08
CA ASP A 12 -33.20 7.69 -4.52
C ASP A 12 -31.81 7.95 -5.12
N VAL A 13 -31.02 8.83 -4.49
CA VAL A 13 -29.64 9.10 -4.95
C VAL A 13 -28.78 7.83 -4.87
N ALA A 14 -28.89 7.05 -3.79
CA ALA A 14 -28.15 5.78 -3.65
C ALA A 14 -28.46 4.79 -4.77
N ARG A 15 -29.71 4.74 -5.24
CA ARG A 15 -30.12 3.92 -6.39
C ARG A 15 -29.55 4.45 -7.69
N GLN A 16 -29.67 5.76 -7.95
CA GLN A 16 -29.15 6.38 -9.18
C GLN A 16 -27.64 6.21 -9.35
N VAL A 17 -26.87 6.29 -8.26
CA VAL A 17 -25.40 6.13 -8.29
C VAL A 17 -24.94 4.67 -8.19
N GLY A 18 -25.86 3.72 -8.10
CA GLY A 18 -25.57 2.28 -8.09
C GLY A 18 -25.00 1.75 -6.76
N ILE A 19 -25.23 2.42 -5.64
CA ILE A 19 -24.96 1.85 -4.30
C ILE A 19 -25.93 0.70 -4.03
N ASN A 20 -27.18 0.88 -4.43
CA ASN A 20 -28.19 -0.18 -4.47
C ASN A 20 -28.30 -0.69 -5.91
N ALA A 21 -27.36 -1.52 -6.34
CA ALA A 21 -27.27 -2.00 -7.72
C ALA A 21 -28.46 -2.88 -8.17
N GLY A 22 -29.25 -3.38 -7.23
CA GLY A 22 -30.49 -4.11 -7.52
C GLY A 22 -31.68 -3.16 -7.59
N TYR A 23 -32.05 -2.71 -8.79
CA TYR A 23 -33.27 -1.91 -9.02
C TYR A 23 -34.57 -2.65 -8.62
N SER A 24 -34.48 -3.95 -8.31
CA SER A 24 -35.62 -4.81 -8.00
C SER A 24 -36.05 -4.83 -6.54
N LYS A 25 -35.24 -4.28 -5.61
CA LYS A 25 -35.53 -4.35 -4.19
C LYS A 25 -36.32 -3.14 -3.71
N GLN A 26 -37.35 -3.41 -2.92
CA GLN A 26 -38.11 -2.37 -2.24
C GLN A 26 -37.28 -1.82 -1.06
N PRO A 27 -37.19 -0.49 -0.91
CA PRO A 27 -36.47 0.12 0.20
C PRO A 27 -37.31 0.09 1.48
N LEU A 28 -36.72 -0.40 2.58
CA LEU A 28 -37.29 -0.34 3.92
C LEU A 28 -36.54 0.69 4.75
N VAL A 29 -37.28 1.60 5.39
CA VAL A 29 -36.73 2.66 6.24
C VAL A 29 -37.01 2.31 7.70
N LEU A 30 -35.96 2.22 8.51
CA LEU A 30 -36.09 2.04 9.96
C LEU A 30 -36.42 3.38 10.60
N THR A 31 -37.62 3.49 11.17
CA THR A 31 -38.13 4.70 11.83
C THR A 31 -38.57 4.42 13.26
N PRO A 32 -38.51 5.40 14.18
CA PRO A 32 -39.07 5.25 15.51
C PRO A 32 -40.60 5.30 15.48
N ASN A 33 -41.24 4.41 16.22
CA ASN A 33 -42.66 4.50 16.57
C ASN A 33 -42.78 5.09 17.98
N ALA A 34 -43.11 6.39 18.04
CA ALA A 34 -43.17 7.14 19.29
C ALA A 34 -44.25 6.63 20.25
N GLU A 35 -45.36 6.09 19.73
CA GLU A 35 -46.48 5.59 20.55
C GLU A 35 -46.13 4.28 21.24
N LYS A 36 -45.42 3.39 20.54
CA LYS A 36 -45.05 2.06 21.04
C LYS A 36 -43.69 2.02 21.73
N GLY A 37 -42.88 3.08 21.62
CA GLY A 37 -41.53 3.08 22.21
C GLY A 37 -40.54 2.12 21.53
N ILE A 38 -40.84 1.69 20.30
CA ILE A 38 -40.04 0.73 19.52
C ILE A 38 -39.60 1.35 18.20
N VAL A 39 -38.63 0.72 17.54
CA VAL A 39 -38.28 1.02 16.14
C VAL A 39 -38.92 -0.03 15.23
N GLU A 40 -39.39 0.39 14.07
CA GLU A 40 -40.04 -0.49 13.08
C GLU A 40 -39.58 -0.12 11.66
N TRP A 41 -39.55 -1.13 10.79
CA TRP A 41 -39.28 -0.94 9.37
C TRP A 41 -40.56 -0.53 8.68
N LYS A 42 -40.48 0.53 7.88
CA LYS A 42 -41.58 1.04 7.07
C LYS A 42 -41.21 1.00 5.59
N SER A 43 -42.12 0.51 4.74
CA SER A 43 -41.97 0.66 3.29
C SER A 43 -42.01 2.13 2.87
N ILE A 44 -41.21 2.49 1.87
CA ILE A 44 -41.39 3.78 1.19
C ILE A 44 -42.60 3.68 0.28
N ASP A 45 -43.55 4.59 0.47
CA ASP A 45 -44.72 4.75 -0.40
C ASP A 45 -44.24 5.13 -1.82
N ASP A 46 -44.47 4.23 -2.78
CA ASP A 46 -44.10 4.41 -4.19
C ASP A 46 -45.21 5.11 -4.99
N GLY A 47 -46.28 5.55 -4.32
CA GLY A 47 -47.43 6.19 -4.94
C GLY A 47 -48.35 5.19 -5.65
N SER A 48 -48.21 3.90 -5.40
CA SER A 48 -49.18 2.90 -5.85
C SER A 48 -50.45 2.97 -4.98
N PRO A 49 -51.66 2.97 -5.58
CA PRO A 49 -52.92 3.16 -4.86
C PRO A 49 -53.29 2.01 -3.90
N ASP A 50 -52.52 0.91 -3.89
CA ASP A 50 -52.80 -0.33 -3.14
C ASP A 50 -51.73 -0.67 -2.08
N ALA A 51 -50.70 0.17 -1.87
CA ALA A 51 -49.68 -0.09 -0.86
C ALA A 51 -50.17 0.40 0.52
N GLU A 52 -50.77 -0.49 1.32
CA GLU A 52 -50.85 -0.25 2.76
C GLU A 52 -49.42 -0.08 3.32
N ASP A 53 -49.24 0.85 4.26
CA ASP A 53 -47.98 1.06 4.98
C ASP A 53 -47.59 -0.23 5.74
N GLU A 54 -46.93 -1.17 5.04
CA GLU A 54 -46.46 -2.41 5.64
C GLU A 54 -45.36 -2.07 6.64
N THR A 55 -45.64 -2.35 7.92
CA THR A 55 -44.71 -2.14 9.03
C THR A 55 -44.22 -3.49 9.54
N LEU A 56 -42.90 -3.65 9.61
CA LEU A 56 -42.26 -4.87 10.10
C LEU A 56 -41.51 -4.56 11.42
N PRO A 57 -41.57 -5.45 12.43
CA PRO A 57 -40.84 -5.23 13.67
C PRO A 57 -39.34 -5.26 13.44
N PHE A 58 -38.60 -4.44 14.19
CA PHE A 58 -37.15 -4.46 14.17
C PHE A 58 -36.58 -5.57 15.07
N ASP A 59 -35.77 -6.44 14.47
CA ASP A 59 -34.88 -7.35 15.18
C ASP A 59 -33.49 -7.28 14.53
N ALA A 60 -32.47 -7.00 15.34
CA ALA A 60 -31.08 -6.86 14.91
C ALA A 60 -30.52 -8.16 14.31
N ASP A 61 -30.99 -9.33 14.77
CA ASP A 61 -30.51 -10.63 14.28
C ASP A 61 -31.14 -11.02 12.93
N GLU A 62 -32.32 -10.48 12.62
CA GLU A 62 -33.02 -10.72 11.35
C GLU A 62 -32.57 -9.79 10.22
N VAL A 63 -31.82 -8.71 10.52
CA VAL A 63 -31.30 -7.75 9.52
C VAL A 63 -30.52 -8.45 8.41
N LYS A 64 -29.74 -9.48 8.76
CA LYS A 64 -29.00 -10.29 7.78
C LYS A 64 -29.91 -10.98 6.77
N LYS A 65 -31.09 -11.46 7.18
CA LYS A 65 -32.04 -12.12 6.28
C LYS A 65 -32.80 -11.07 5.45
N MET A 66 -33.20 -9.97 6.08
CA MET A 66 -33.93 -8.88 5.41
C MET A 66 -33.15 -8.24 4.27
N HIS A 67 -31.83 -8.08 4.42
CA HIS A 67 -30.97 -7.52 3.37
C HIS A 67 -31.06 -8.26 2.02
N VAL A 68 -31.40 -9.56 2.04
CA VAL A 68 -31.52 -10.37 0.83
C VAL A 68 -32.72 -9.91 -0.01
N GLN A 69 -33.81 -9.51 0.64
CA GLN A 69 -35.08 -9.13 -0.01
C GLN A 69 -35.21 -7.62 -0.21
N TYR A 70 -34.73 -6.83 0.75
CA TYR A 70 -34.97 -5.39 0.81
C TYR A 70 -33.66 -4.58 0.77
N ASP A 71 -33.79 -3.33 0.32
CA ASP A 71 -32.75 -2.33 0.47
C ASP A 71 -32.97 -1.59 1.79
N LEU A 72 -32.05 -1.75 2.74
CA LEU A 72 -32.24 -1.23 4.08
C LEU A 72 -31.70 0.20 4.21
N CYS A 73 -32.52 1.09 4.76
CA CYS A 73 -32.18 2.45 5.13
C CYS A 73 -32.43 2.68 6.62
N VAL A 74 -31.42 3.12 7.36
CA VAL A 74 -31.54 3.40 8.79
C VAL A 74 -31.51 4.90 9.05
N THR A 75 -32.48 5.40 9.82
CA THR A 75 -32.56 6.83 10.15
C THR A 75 -31.79 7.18 11.42
N GLY A 76 -31.31 8.42 11.51
CA GLY A 76 -30.69 8.95 12.73
C GLY A 76 -31.63 8.93 13.93
N GLU A 77 -32.93 9.12 13.74
CA GLU A 77 -33.91 9.06 14.83
C GLU A 77 -34.07 7.64 15.38
N ALA A 78 -34.12 6.62 14.51
CA ALA A 78 -34.11 5.22 14.93
C ALA A 78 -32.82 4.87 15.70
N MET A 79 -31.65 5.34 15.25
CA MET A 79 -30.39 5.14 15.98
C MET A 79 -30.40 5.82 17.37
N ASN A 80 -30.98 7.01 17.49
CA ASN A 80 -31.13 7.68 18.79
C ASN A 80 -32.03 6.90 19.73
N MET A 81 -33.14 6.35 19.23
CA MET A 81 -34.04 5.53 20.02
C MET A 81 -33.36 4.24 20.50
N LEU A 82 -32.61 3.57 19.62
CA LEU A 82 -31.81 2.39 19.97
C LEU A 82 -30.72 2.71 21.01
N SER A 83 -30.03 3.84 20.88
CA SER A 83 -29.05 4.32 21.88
C SER A 83 -29.72 4.55 23.23
N LYS A 84 -30.85 5.26 23.24
CA LYS A 84 -31.61 5.57 24.46
C LYS A 84 -32.12 4.31 25.16
N GLN A 85 -32.58 3.30 24.41
CA GLN A 85 -32.97 2.01 24.98
C GLN A 85 -31.81 1.31 25.70
N GLN A 86 -30.57 1.46 25.22
CA GLN A 86 -29.39 0.93 25.90
C GLN A 86 -29.02 1.75 27.14
N GLU A 87 -29.15 3.08 27.08
CA GLU A 87 -28.97 3.97 28.23
C GLU A 87 -29.98 3.69 29.35
N ASP A 88 -31.23 3.39 29.01
CA ASP A 88 -32.27 3.07 30.00
C ASP A 88 -32.04 1.70 30.67
N MET A 89 -31.42 0.74 29.96
CA MET A 89 -31.08 -0.57 30.51
C MET A 89 -29.78 -0.58 31.34
N CYS A 90 -28.83 0.29 31.03
CA CYS A 90 -27.49 0.29 31.60
C CYS A 90 -27.24 1.53 32.45
N LYS A 91 -26.87 1.36 33.73
CA LYS A 91 -26.54 2.49 34.63
C LYS A 91 -25.20 3.19 34.31
N ASP A 92 -24.37 2.58 33.49
CA ASP A 92 -23.06 3.08 33.07
C ASP A 92 -23.09 3.48 31.60
N ASN A 93 -22.69 4.73 31.31
CA ASN A 93 -22.60 5.28 29.96
C ASN A 93 -21.69 4.44 29.04
N THR A 94 -20.64 3.84 29.61
CA THR A 94 -19.71 3.00 28.83
C THR A 94 -20.40 1.71 28.38
N ALA A 95 -21.13 1.07 29.29
CA ALA A 95 -21.89 -0.14 28.99
C ALA A 95 -23.05 0.11 28.01
N ALA A 96 -23.71 1.27 28.12
CA ALA A 96 -24.75 1.69 27.16
C ALA A 96 -24.18 1.88 25.75
N LEU A 97 -23.03 2.55 25.63
CA LEU A 97 -22.35 2.74 24.35
C LEU A 97 -21.90 1.40 23.74
N GLU A 98 -21.34 0.50 24.55
CA GLU A 98 -20.96 -0.85 24.11
C GLU A 98 -22.15 -1.66 23.60
N GLY A 99 -23.29 -1.61 24.30
CA GLY A 99 -24.53 -2.25 23.86
C GLY A 99 -25.03 -1.68 22.53
N PHE A 100 -25.00 -0.35 22.38
CA PHE A 100 -25.40 0.32 21.15
C PHE A 100 -24.48 -0.01 19.97
N LEU A 101 -23.16 -0.02 20.18
CA LEU A 101 -22.19 -0.44 19.17
C LEU A 101 -22.40 -1.91 18.77
N GLY A 102 -22.72 -2.79 19.71
CA GLY A 102 -23.06 -4.18 19.42
C GLY A 102 -24.30 -4.34 18.52
N ILE A 103 -25.31 -3.47 18.68
CA ILE A 103 -26.45 -3.42 17.75
C ILE A 103 -26.00 -2.90 16.38
N LEU A 104 -25.22 -1.82 16.33
CA LEU A 104 -24.72 -1.27 15.08
C LEU A 104 -23.85 -2.25 14.30
N GLU A 105 -23.03 -3.08 14.97
CA GLU A 105 -22.22 -4.14 14.34
C GLU A 105 -23.09 -5.13 13.55
N LYS A 106 -24.27 -5.48 14.07
CA LYS A 106 -25.22 -6.37 13.38
C LYS A 106 -25.89 -5.69 12.19
N ILE A 107 -26.11 -4.37 12.25
CA ILE A 107 -26.84 -3.61 11.22
C ILE A 107 -25.91 -3.14 10.09
N CYS A 108 -24.73 -2.62 10.42
CA CYS A 108 -23.88 -1.83 9.52
C CYS A 108 -23.32 -2.63 8.33
N LEU A 109 -23.21 -3.96 8.46
CA LEU A 109 -22.73 -4.83 7.40
C LEU A 109 -23.77 -5.10 6.30
N TYR A 110 -25.05 -4.88 6.58
CA TYR A 110 -26.17 -5.24 5.70
C TYR A 110 -27.00 -4.03 5.25
N THR A 111 -26.89 -2.90 5.94
CA THR A 111 -27.54 -1.64 5.57
C THR A 111 -26.66 -0.81 4.63
N THR A 112 -27.24 -0.34 3.52
CA THR A 112 -26.50 0.43 2.52
C THR A 112 -26.65 1.94 2.68
N VAL A 113 -27.75 2.41 3.27
CA VAL A 113 -28.06 3.84 3.45
C VAL A 113 -28.31 4.17 4.93
N PHE A 114 -27.63 5.18 5.42
CA PHE A 114 -27.90 5.82 6.70
C PHE A 114 -28.25 7.27 6.44
N ALA A 115 -29.46 7.69 6.82
CA ALA A 115 -30.01 8.99 6.50
C ALA A 115 -30.37 9.79 7.76
N ARG A 116 -30.46 11.12 7.64
CA ARG A 116 -30.66 12.04 8.78
C ARG A 116 -29.66 11.82 9.93
N THR A 117 -28.43 11.42 9.61
CA THR A 117 -27.43 11.09 10.64
C THR A 117 -26.78 12.34 11.22
N SER A 118 -26.64 12.39 12.55
CA SER A 118 -25.82 13.41 13.23
C SER A 118 -24.31 13.12 13.05
N PRO A 119 -23.42 14.13 13.21
CA PRO A 119 -21.97 13.92 13.13
C PRO A 119 -21.45 12.79 14.03
N GLN A 120 -21.95 12.70 15.27
CA GLN A 120 -21.59 11.65 16.22
C GLN A 120 -22.03 10.26 15.76
N GLN A 121 -23.22 10.15 15.15
CA GLN A 121 -23.69 8.88 14.60
C GLN A 121 -22.81 8.40 13.44
N LYS A 122 -22.32 9.30 12.60
CA LYS A 122 -21.37 8.94 11.53
C LYS A 122 -20.10 8.32 12.11
N GLU A 123 -19.59 8.86 13.21
CA GLU A 123 -18.43 8.33 13.91
C GLU A 123 -18.70 6.93 14.49
N HIS A 124 -19.83 6.75 15.18
CA HIS A 124 -20.24 5.45 15.72
C HIS A 124 -20.39 4.38 14.63
N LEU A 125 -20.91 4.73 13.45
CA LEU A 125 -21.03 3.82 12.32
C LEU A 125 -19.66 3.36 11.81
N VAL A 126 -18.69 4.26 11.68
CA VAL A 126 -17.32 3.92 11.29
C VAL A 126 -16.67 3.04 12.36
N MET A 127 -16.88 3.36 13.64
CA MET A 127 -16.38 2.56 14.76
C MET A 127 -16.94 1.13 14.76
N ALA A 128 -18.26 0.96 14.58
CA ALA A 128 -18.90 -0.35 14.49
C ALA A 128 -18.36 -1.18 13.31
N MET A 129 -18.18 -0.55 12.14
CA MET A 129 -17.57 -1.22 10.97
C MET A 129 -16.13 -1.65 11.24
N ASN A 130 -15.34 -0.83 11.95
CA ASN A 130 -13.98 -1.18 12.36
C ASN A 130 -13.97 -2.37 13.33
N ARG A 131 -14.90 -2.39 14.31
CA ARG A 131 -15.06 -3.49 15.28
C ARG A 131 -15.46 -4.81 14.62
N CYS A 132 -16.22 -4.75 13.53
CA CYS A 132 -16.50 -5.90 12.65
C CYS A 132 -15.27 -6.41 11.85
N GLY A 133 -14.07 -5.88 12.09
CA GLY A 133 -12.84 -6.26 11.41
C GLY A 133 -12.77 -5.78 9.95
N LYS A 134 -13.56 -4.76 9.56
CA LYS A 134 -13.52 -4.18 8.21
C LYS A 134 -12.53 -3.03 8.15
N THR A 135 -11.78 -2.95 7.05
CA THR A 135 -11.00 -1.75 6.72
C THR A 135 -11.92 -0.71 6.13
N THR A 136 -12.06 0.42 6.80
CA THR A 136 -12.99 1.51 6.45
C THR A 136 -12.28 2.65 5.74
N ALA A 137 -12.96 3.24 4.75
CA ALA A 137 -12.57 4.50 4.15
C ALA A 137 -13.77 5.45 4.19
N MET A 138 -13.57 6.66 4.70
CA MET A 138 -14.59 7.70 4.76
C MET A 138 -14.22 8.82 3.81
N CYS A 139 -15.18 9.27 3.01
CA CYS A 139 -15.03 10.39 2.10
C CYS A 139 -16.10 11.44 2.40
N GLY A 140 -15.70 12.68 2.64
CA GLY A 140 -16.63 13.77 2.96
C GLY A 140 -16.02 15.14 2.65
N ASP A 141 -16.83 16.18 2.62
CA ASP A 141 -16.42 17.56 2.33
C ASP A 141 -16.77 18.52 3.47
N GLY A 142 -17.74 18.16 4.31
CA GLY A 142 -18.28 19.01 5.37
C GLY A 142 -17.63 18.83 6.75
N THR A 143 -17.80 19.85 7.60
CA THR A 143 -17.43 19.82 9.03
C THR A 143 -18.15 18.70 9.79
N ASN A 144 -19.34 18.30 9.32
CA ASN A 144 -20.14 17.20 9.85
C ASN A 144 -19.49 15.81 9.73
N ASP A 145 -18.45 15.66 8.88
CA ASP A 145 -17.77 14.39 8.65
C ASP A 145 -16.45 14.27 9.41
N VAL A 146 -16.03 15.31 10.14
CA VAL A 146 -14.70 15.38 10.79
C VAL A 146 -14.44 14.21 11.73
N GLY A 147 -15.40 13.84 12.59
CA GLY A 147 -15.26 12.69 13.50
C GLY A 147 -15.11 11.37 12.75
N ALA A 148 -15.99 11.14 11.77
CA ALA A 148 -15.95 9.93 10.93
C ALA A 148 -14.67 9.84 10.06
N LEU A 149 -14.17 10.97 9.54
CA LEU A 149 -12.92 11.05 8.78
C LEU A 149 -11.70 10.68 9.64
N LYS A 150 -11.69 11.08 10.92
CA LYS A 150 -10.64 10.70 11.88
C LYS A 150 -10.73 9.24 12.31
N GLN A 151 -11.95 8.73 12.48
CA GLN A 151 -12.17 7.36 12.96
C GLN A 151 -11.95 6.30 11.87
N ALA A 152 -12.06 6.68 10.59
CA ALA A 152 -11.82 5.76 9.48
C ALA A 152 -10.33 5.42 9.36
N HIS A 153 -10.02 4.19 8.90
CA HIS A 153 -8.63 3.83 8.60
C HIS A 153 -8.04 4.74 7.51
N ILE A 154 -8.89 5.19 6.58
CA ILE A 154 -8.54 6.14 5.53
C ILE A 154 -9.61 7.23 5.45
N GLY A 155 -9.32 8.42 5.97
CA GLY A 155 -10.13 9.62 5.76
C GLY A 155 -9.72 10.38 4.50
N ILE A 156 -10.69 10.76 3.68
CA ILE A 156 -10.49 11.51 2.44
C ILE A 156 -11.41 12.73 2.45
N SER A 157 -10.84 13.94 2.44
CA SER A 157 -11.63 15.15 2.23
C SER A 157 -11.67 15.55 0.75
N ILE A 158 -12.82 16.00 0.27
CA ILE A 158 -12.98 16.59 -1.07
C ILE A 158 -13.18 18.09 -0.93
N VAL A 159 -12.32 18.89 -1.57
CA VAL A 159 -12.48 20.34 -1.61
C VAL A 159 -13.27 20.72 -2.86
N ASN A 160 -14.42 21.37 -2.66
CA ASN A 160 -15.24 21.88 -3.74
C ASN A 160 -14.71 23.25 -4.21
N PHE A 161 -14.46 23.38 -5.52
CA PHE A 161 -14.12 24.66 -6.15
C PHE A 161 -15.41 25.22 -6.77
N SER A 162 -15.80 26.41 -6.37
CA SER A 162 -16.92 27.15 -6.98
C SER A 162 -16.49 27.98 -8.20
N GLY A 163 -15.36 27.63 -8.85
CA GLY A 163 -14.82 28.33 -10.02
C GLY A 163 -14.56 27.38 -11.17
N SER A 164 -14.78 27.83 -12.40
CA SER A 164 -14.66 27.03 -13.63
C SER A 164 -13.30 26.32 -13.73
N GLU A 165 -13.31 25.00 -13.97
CA GLU A 165 -12.13 24.10 -13.97
C GLU A 165 -11.04 24.43 -15.03
N ASN A 166 -11.23 25.44 -15.89
CA ASN A 166 -10.36 25.73 -17.04
C ASN A 166 -9.43 26.94 -16.90
N SER A 167 -9.29 27.57 -15.72
CA SER A 167 -8.36 28.70 -15.56
C SER A 167 -6.94 28.23 -15.22
N PRO A 168 -5.88 28.74 -15.90
CA PRO A 168 -4.47 28.43 -15.60
C PRO A 168 -4.05 28.75 -14.15
N HIS A 169 -4.86 29.53 -13.43
CA HIS A 169 -4.68 29.87 -12.02
C HIS A 169 -4.86 28.67 -11.07
N VAL A 170 -5.69 27.67 -11.42
CA VAL A 170 -5.94 26.47 -10.60
C VAL A 170 -4.67 25.61 -10.46
N ALA A 171 -3.82 25.60 -11.49
CA ALA A 171 -2.56 24.86 -11.48
C ALA A 171 -1.48 25.52 -10.59
N ALA A 172 -1.55 26.83 -10.36
CA ALA A 172 -0.62 27.57 -9.51
C ALA A 172 -0.95 27.40 -8.03
N VAL A 173 -2.23 27.55 -7.65
CA VAL A 173 -2.68 27.36 -6.25
C VAL A 173 -2.51 25.91 -5.77
N ALA A 174 -2.61 24.94 -6.69
CA ALA A 174 -2.31 23.55 -6.38
C ALA A 174 -0.84 23.30 -6.00
N ARG A 175 0.11 24.16 -6.37
CA ARG A 175 1.53 24.01 -5.99
C ARG A 175 1.82 24.51 -4.57
N ASP A 176 1.21 25.62 -4.15
CA ASP A 176 1.51 26.25 -2.84
C ASP A 176 1.01 25.43 -1.65
N ILE A 177 -0.12 24.73 -1.78
CA ILE A 177 -0.64 23.82 -0.74
C ILE A 177 0.36 22.67 -0.45
N GLY A 178 1.21 22.30 -1.41
CA GLY A 178 2.23 21.26 -1.23
C GLY A 178 3.34 21.62 -0.24
N SER A 179 3.57 22.92 -0.01
CA SER A 179 4.65 23.38 0.88
C SER A 179 4.23 23.40 2.36
N ALA A 180 2.94 23.62 2.65
CA ALA A 180 2.43 23.70 4.03
C ALA A 180 2.16 22.34 4.68
N ALA A 181 1.79 21.32 3.89
CA ALA A 181 1.50 19.97 4.41
C ALA A 181 2.75 19.08 4.59
N GLY A 182 3.94 19.56 4.22
CA GLY A 182 5.17 18.78 4.12
C GLY A 182 6.28 19.10 5.14
N GLN A 183 6.08 20.00 6.12
CA GLN A 183 7.13 20.34 7.09
C GLN A 183 6.68 20.16 8.55
N GLY A 184 6.30 18.93 8.89
CA GLY A 184 6.42 18.42 10.25
C GLY A 184 7.84 17.93 10.50
N GLY A 185 8.78 18.86 10.71
CA GLY A 185 10.15 18.57 11.15
C GLY A 185 11.22 18.90 10.12
N LEU A 186 11.86 20.07 10.29
CA LEU A 186 13.28 20.33 10.03
C LEU A 186 13.61 21.79 10.38
N ARG A 187 14.08 21.98 11.63
CA ARG A 187 15.14 22.90 12.05
C ARG A 187 15.23 24.26 11.32
N HIS A 188 14.52 25.27 11.85
CA HIS A 188 14.64 26.66 11.42
C HIS A 188 16.01 27.24 11.84
N ARG A 189 16.94 27.37 10.88
CA ARG A 189 18.22 28.06 11.05
C ARG A 189 18.01 29.56 10.83
N ARG A 190 17.86 30.32 11.92
CA ARG A 190 17.89 31.80 11.90
C ARG A 190 19.21 32.27 11.29
N LYS A 191 19.14 33.08 10.22
CA LYS A 191 20.21 34.02 9.84
C LYS A 191 19.83 35.41 10.39
N PRO A 192 20.75 36.14 11.05
CA PRO A 192 20.47 37.48 11.56
C PRO A 192 20.78 38.56 10.51
N GLY A 193 19.95 39.61 10.51
CA GLY A 193 20.24 40.89 9.85
C GLY A 193 19.26 41.25 8.73
N LEU A 194 18.27 42.08 9.03
CA LEU A 194 18.11 43.44 8.49
C LEU A 194 16.89 44.11 9.13
N GLN A 195 16.99 45.42 9.33
CA GLN A 195 16.11 46.29 10.13
C GLN A 195 14.67 46.39 9.62
N GLY A 196 13.77 46.67 10.55
CA GLY A 196 12.32 46.64 10.36
C GLY A 196 11.77 47.73 9.45
N HIS A 197 10.86 47.31 8.58
CA HIS A 197 9.84 48.15 7.97
C HIS A 197 8.51 47.88 8.70
N SER A 198 7.72 48.93 8.94
CA SER A 198 6.42 48.83 9.60
C SER A 198 5.40 48.12 8.69
N VAL A 199 4.47 47.40 9.33
CA VAL A 199 3.44 46.57 8.68
C VAL A 199 2.54 47.39 7.73
N GLU A 200 2.44 48.70 7.95
CA GLU A 200 1.63 49.62 7.15
C GLU A 200 2.24 49.93 5.76
N GLU A 201 3.57 49.91 5.61
CA GLU A 201 4.24 50.09 4.30
C GLU A 201 4.14 48.84 3.42
N LEU A 202 4.08 47.66 4.03
CA LEU A 202 3.85 46.41 3.30
C LEU A 202 2.39 46.27 2.84
N GLN A 203 1.43 46.87 3.55
CA GLN A 203 0.02 46.84 3.15
C GLN A 203 -0.29 47.78 1.97
N SER A 204 0.45 48.89 1.81
CA SER A 204 0.23 49.83 0.70
C SER A 204 0.80 49.34 -0.64
N LEU A 205 1.79 48.45 -0.62
CA LEU A 205 2.38 47.84 -1.83
C LEU A 205 1.57 46.66 -2.41
N TYR A 206 0.56 46.17 -1.69
CA TYR A 206 -0.36 45.12 -2.15
C TYR A 206 -1.78 45.65 -2.44
N GLY A 207 -1.95 46.97 -2.49
CA GLY A 207 -3.21 47.62 -2.87
C GLY A 207 -3.35 47.75 -4.38
N GLY A 208 -3.58 46.65 -5.10
CA GLY A 208 -3.98 46.72 -6.50
C GLY A 208 -3.64 45.50 -7.35
N SER A 209 -4.45 44.44 -7.29
CA SER A 209 -4.86 43.58 -8.42
C SER A 209 -5.66 42.38 -7.92
N ASP A 210 -6.69 42.03 -8.68
CA ASP A 210 -7.80 41.10 -8.43
C ASP A 210 -7.54 39.83 -7.61
N ASP A 211 -8.44 39.60 -6.65
CA ASP A 211 -8.80 38.37 -5.92
C ASP A 211 -8.04 37.09 -6.29
N ALA A 212 -6.90 36.88 -5.64
CA ALA A 212 -6.44 35.53 -5.35
C ALA A 212 -7.43 34.88 -4.38
N GLN A 213 -8.41 34.12 -4.89
CA GLN A 213 -9.24 33.24 -4.06
C GLN A 213 -8.34 32.21 -3.37
N VAL A 214 -7.90 32.54 -2.16
CA VAL A 214 -7.26 31.63 -1.24
C VAL A 214 -8.21 30.46 -1.01
N VAL A 215 -7.80 29.25 -1.40
CA VAL A 215 -8.53 28.03 -1.12
C VAL A 215 -8.72 27.93 0.38
N ARG A 216 -9.96 28.13 0.85
CA ARG A 216 -10.31 27.93 2.25
C ARG A 216 -10.28 26.43 2.51
N LEU A 217 -9.17 25.97 3.06
CA LEU A 217 -9.08 24.65 3.68
C LEU A 217 -10.13 24.62 4.79
N GLY A 218 -11.19 23.84 4.59
CA GLY A 218 -12.23 23.62 5.62
C GLY A 218 -11.76 22.62 6.67
N ASP A 219 -12.47 22.53 7.80
CA ASP A 219 -12.08 21.67 8.94
C ASP A 219 -11.95 20.18 8.56
N ALA A 220 -12.71 19.72 7.56
CA ALA A 220 -12.60 18.37 7.02
C ALA A 220 -11.19 18.05 6.48
N SER A 221 -10.51 19.04 5.87
CA SER A 221 -9.15 18.87 5.35
C SER A 221 -8.10 18.76 6.45
N ILE A 222 -8.34 19.39 7.61
CA ILE A 222 -7.48 19.26 8.80
C ILE A 222 -7.65 17.88 9.44
N ALA A 223 -8.86 17.32 9.38
CA ALA A 223 -9.20 16.04 9.98
C ALA A 223 -8.74 14.83 9.17
N SER A 224 -8.69 14.94 7.84
CA SER A 224 -8.40 13.83 6.94
C SER A 224 -6.92 13.72 6.57
N PRO A 225 -6.31 12.51 6.56
CA PRO A 225 -4.94 12.33 6.08
C PRO A 225 -4.77 12.60 4.58
N PHE A 226 -5.84 12.47 3.79
CA PHE A 226 -5.83 12.77 2.36
C PHE A 226 -6.82 13.90 2.03
N THR A 227 -6.32 14.96 1.39
CA THR A 227 -7.15 16.06 0.90
C THR A 227 -7.10 16.13 -0.63
N SER A 228 -8.26 15.99 -1.29
CA SER A 228 -8.39 16.13 -2.74
C SER A 228 -8.50 17.59 -3.15
N LYS A 229 -7.60 18.02 -4.04
CA LYS A 229 -7.62 19.34 -4.70
C LYS A 229 -8.56 19.41 -5.92
N SER A 230 -9.45 18.44 -6.08
CA SER A 230 -10.46 18.42 -7.14
C SER A 230 -11.77 17.94 -6.53
N SER A 231 -12.88 18.50 -7.00
CA SER A 231 -14.25 18.09 -6.66
C SER A 231 -14.59 16.69 -7.19
N SER A 232 -13.72 16.06 -7.99
CA SER A 232 -13.97 14.75 -8.57
C SER A 232 -13.72 13.59 -7.59
N ILE A 233 -14.76 12.77 -7.38
CA ILE A 233 -14.67 11.50 -6.65
C ILE A 233 -13.72 10.47 -7.30
N ARG A 234 -13.23 10.71 -8.53
CA ARG A 234 -12.23 9.85 -9.20
C ARG A 234 -10.93 9.73 -8.40
N VAL A 235 -10.65 10.67 -7.51
CA VAL A 235 -9.50 10.64 -6.59
C VAL A 235 -9.48 9.35 -5.74
N ILE A 236 -10.65 8.85 -5.32
CA ILE A 236 -10.77 7.63 -4.52
C ILE A 236 -10.23 6.43 -5.29
N LYS A 237 -10.61 6.29 -6.57
CA LYS A 237 -10.07 5.23 -7.44
C LYS A 237 -8.56 5.34 -7.64
N LYS A 238 -8.02 6.56 -7.76
CA LYS A 238 -6.57 6.79 -7.86
C LYS A 238 -5.86 6.38 -6.57
N LEU A 239 -6.42 6.75 -5.42
CA LEU A 239 -5.86 6.42 -4.11
C LEU A 239 -5.84 4.91 -3.87
N ILE A 240 -6.93 4.20 -4.17
CA ILE A 240 -6.98 2.73 -4.04
C ILE A 240 -5.94 2.07 -4.97
N ARG A 241 -5.82 2.54 -6.21
CA ARG A 241 -4.81 2.01 -7.15
C ARG A 241 -3.39 2.23 -6.65
N GLN A 242 -3.10 3.42 -6.12
CA GLN A 242 -1.80 3.72 -5.52
C GLN A 242 -1.55 2.86 -4.28
N GLY A 243 -2.49 2.77 -3.34
CA GLY A 243 -2.35 1.94 -2.15
C GLY A 243 -2.06 0.47 -2.47
N ARG A 244 -2.72 -0.09 -3.51
CA ARG A 244 -2.45 -1.46 -3.98
C ARG A 244 -1.07 -1.62 -4.59
N CYS A 245 -0.63 -0.64 -5.39
CA CYS A 245 0.73 -0.62 -5.94
C CYS A 245 1.77 -0.58 -4.82
N THR A 246 1.65 0.38 -3.90
CA THR A 246 2.56 0.54 -2.77
C THR A 246 2.61 -0.71 -1.90
N LEU A 247 1.46 -1.30 -1.55
CA LEU A 247 1.43 -2.53 -0.74
C LEU A 247 2.18 -3.68 -1.42
N VAL A 248 1.95 -3.87 -2.72
CA VAL A 248 2.64 -4.91 -3.49
C VAL A 248 4.15 -4.63 -3.56
N THR A 249 4.56 -3.40 -3.86
CA THR A 249 5.97 -3.00 -3.87
C THR A 249 6.63 -3.23 -2.50
N THR A 250 5.97 -2.85 -1.40
CA THR A 250 6.48 -3.07 -0.04
C THR A 250 6.68 -4.55 0.27
N ILE A 251 5.70 -5.41 -0.07
CA ILE A 251 5.82 -6.86 0.15
C ILE A 251 6.98 -7.45 -0.66
N GLN A 252 7.15 -7.04 -1.93
CA GLN A 252 8.28 -7.46 -2.74
C GLN A 252 9.61 -7.03 -2.14
N MET A 253 9.71 -5.78 -1.68
CA MET A 253 10.92 -5.27 -1.02
C MET A 253 11.27 -6.10 0.22
N TYR A 254 10.27 -6.49 1.02
CA TYR A 254 10.51 -7.36 2.17
C TYR A 254 10.95 -8.78 1.77
N LYS A 255 10.38 -9.36 0.70
CA LYS A 255 10.86 -10.66 0.17
C LYS A 255 12.33 -10.57 -0.24
N ILE A 256 12.66 -9.56 -1.03
CA ILE A 256 14.03 -9.33 -1.54
C ILE A 256 15.00 -9.14 -0.37
N LEU A 257 14.64 -8.32 0.61
CA LEU A 257 15.47 -8.08 1.79
C LEU A 257 15.69 -9.37 2.59
N GLY A 258 14.62 -10.14 2.86
CA GLY A 258 14.71 -11.40 3.59
C GLY A 258 15.62 -12.41 2.91
N ILE A 259 15.46 -12.60 1.59
CA ILE A 259 16.29 -13.52 0.80
C ILE A 259 17.75 -13.04 0.78
N ASN A 260 18.00 -11.75 0.51
CA ASN A 260 19.35 -11.20 0.48
C ASN A 260 20.05 -11.33 1.83
N CYS A 261 19.35 -11.12 2.95
CA CYS A 261 19.90 -11.31 4.29
C CYS A 261 20.33 -12.76 4.53
N LEU A 262 19.51 -13.73 4.14
CA LEU A 262 19.82 -15.16 4.30
C LEU A 262 20.99 -15.59 3.42
N ILE A 263 21.02 -15.17 2.15
CA ILE A 263 22.14 -15.43 1.24
C ILE A 263 23.42 -14.82 1.79
N THR A 264 23.39 -13.54 2.20
CA THR A 264 24.57 -12.83 2.71
C THR A 264 25.10 -13.47 4.00
N ALA A 265 24.22 -13.90 4.89
CA ALA A 265 24.62 -14.58 6.13
C ALA A 265 25.38 -15.87 5.84
N TYR A 266 24.86 -16.72 4.95
CA TYR A 266 25.55 -17.95 4.57
C TYR A 266 26.84 -17.68 3.78
N TYR A 267 26.79 -16.76 2.82
CA TYR A 267 27.94 -16.33 2.03
C TYR A 267 29.10 -15.88 2.92
N LEU A 268 28.86 -14.94 3.84
CA LEU A 268 29.88 -14.45 4.76
C LEU A 268 30.37 -15.55 5.71
N SER A 269 29.47 -16.38 6.23
CA SER A 269 29.85 -17.52 7.08
C SER A 269 30.75 -18.51 6.35
N SER A 270 30.44 -18.81 5.08
CA SER A 270 31.21 -19.73 4.25
C SER A 270 32.59 -19.17 3.94
N LEU A 271 32.68 -17.89 3.55
CA LEU A 271 33.95 -17.22 3.30
C LEU A 271 34.82 -17.19 4.57
N PHE A 272 34.22 -16.86 5.71
CA PHE A 272 34.93 -16.78 6.99
C PHE A 272 35.55 -18.12 7.41
N ILE A 273 34.83 -19.24 7.24
CA ILE A 273 35.34 -20.58 7.58
C ILE A 273 36.57 -20.95 6.76
N HIS A 274 36.62 -20.54 5.49
CA HIS A 274 37.75 -20.78 4.59
C HIS A 274 38.78 -19.62 4.62
N GLY A 275 38.61 -18.68 5.55
CA GLY A 275 39.46 -17.50 5.75
C GLY A 275 39.55 -16.56 4.54
N VAL A 276 38.57 -16.61 3.64
CA VAL A 276 38.45 -15.71 2.49
C VAL A 276 37.63 -14.47 2.89
N LYS A 277 37.94 -13.32 2.27
CA LYS A 277 37.28 -12.03 2.55
C LYS A 277 36.80 -11.38 1.25
N ASN A 278 36.01 -10.30 1.37
CA ASN A 278 35.66 -9.44 0.25
C ASN A 278 36.49 -8.17 0.28
N GLY A 279 36.78 -7.61 -0.89
CA GLY A 279 37.39 -6.30 -1.01
C GLY A 279 36.40 -5.17 -0.79
N ASP A 280 36.91 -4.00 -0.40
CA ASP A 280 36.10 -2.79 -0.18
C ASP A 280 35.44 -2.32 -1.48
N GLN A 281 36.12 -2.49 -2.62
CA GLN A 281 35.59 -2.12 -3.94
C GLN A 281 34.40 -3.01 -4.31
N GLN A 282 34.54 -4.32 -4.11
CA GLN A 282 33.48 -5.31 -4.34
C GLN A 282 32.22 -4.98 -3.53
N LEU A 283 32.38 -4.71 -2.23
CA LEU A 283 31.28 -4.36 -1.35
C LEU A 283 30.61 -3.04 -1.74
N THR A 284 31.39 -2.03 -2.12
CA THR A 284 30.88 -0.71 -2.51
C THR A 284 30.05 -0.78 -3.79
N ILE A 285 30.55 -1.49 -4.83
CA ILE A 285 29.85 -1.62 -6.12
C ILE A 285 28.58 -2.44 -5.96
N SER A 286 28.64 -3.56 -5.25
CA SER A 286 27.47 -4.38 -4.90
C SER A 286 26.42 -3.55 -4.15
N GLY A 287 26.82 -2.83 -3.11
CA GLY A 287 25.91 -1.99 -2.32
C GLY A 287 25.23 -0.90 -3.14
N LEU A 288 25.98 -0.24 -4.03
CA LEU A 288 25.43 0.78 -4.93
C LEU A 288 24.44 0.17 -5.95
N SER A 289 24.74 -1.02 -6.48
CA SER A 289 23.85 -1.74 -7.40
C SER A 289 22.52 -2.12 -6.72
N ILE A 290 22.58 -2.68 -5.51
CA ILE A 290 21.38 -3.00 -4.70
C ILE A 290 20.55 -1.73 -4.44
N ALA A 291 21.20 -0.63 -4.04
CA ALA A 291 20.53 0.64 -3.79
C ALA A 291 19.83 1.17 -5.05
N MET A 292 20.48 1.06 -6.22
CA MET A 292 19.90 1.44 -7.50
C MET A 292 18.66 0.60 -7.85
N PHE A 293 18.71 -0.72 -7.66
CA PHE A 293 17.56 -1.58 -7.88
C PHE A 293 16.37 -1.25 -6.98
N PHE A 294 16.58 -1.03 -5.68
CA PHE A 294 15.50 -0.60 -4.79
C PHE A 294 14.89 0.75 -5.18
N LEU A 295 15.73 1.69 -5.65
CA LEU A 295 15.26 2.99 -6.12
C LEU A 295 14.43 2.89 -7.41
N PHE A 296 14.76 1.99 -8.32
CA PHE A 296 13.96 1.77 -9.54
C PHE A 296 12.71 0.92 -9.29
N LEU A 297 12.78 -0.01 -8.35
CA LEU A 297 11.64 -0.81 -7.90
C LEU A 297 10.58 0.07 -7.22
N SER A 298 10.98 0.95 -6.31
CA SER A 298 10.08 1.87 -5.60
C SER A 298 9.41 2.92 -6.51
N ARG A 299 9.93 3.12 -7.72
CA ARG A 299 9.36 4.02 -8.74
C ARG A 299 8.33 3.37 -9.65
N ALA A 300 7.99 2.10 -9.43
CA ALA A 300 6.96 1.41 -10.20
C ALA A 300 5.61 2.14 -10.13
N LYS A 301 4.94 2.25 -11.27
CA LYS A 301 3.65 2.94 -11.39
C LYS A 301 2.46 2.00 -11.15
N PRO A 302 1.33 2.49 -10.59
CA PRO A 302 0.13 1.69 -10.40
C PRO A 302 -0.51 1.30 -11.74
N ALA A 303 -1.05 0.08 -11.82
CA ALA A 303 -1.78 -0.41 -13.00
C ALA A 303 -2.93 0.52 -13.38
N ARG A 304 -3.23 0.66 -14.68
CA ARG A 304 -4.24 1.61 -15.21
C ARG A 304 -5.69 1.28 -14.82
N LYS A 305 -5.99 0.00 -14.65
CA LYS A 305 -7.33 -0.51 -14.31
C LYS A 305 -7.30 -1.13 -12.92
N LEU A 306 -8.42 -1.08 -12.22
CA LEU A 306 -8.58 -1.75 -10.92
C LEU A 306 -8.98 -3.20 -11.21
N SER A 307 -8.16 -4.17 -10.77
CA SER A 307 -8.51 -5.59 -10.87
C SER A 307 -9.32 -6.06 -9.66
N HIS A 308 -10.10 -7.14 -9.81
CA HIS A 308 -10.89 -7.71 -8.71
C HIS A 308 -10.03 -8.41 -7.65
N GLN A 309 -8.87 -8.95 -8.02
CA GLN A 309 -7.97 -9.69 -7.13
C GLN A 309 -7.37 -8.78 -6.06
N ARG A 310 -7.28 -9.21 -4.80
CA ARG A 310 -6.64 -8.40 -3.75
C ARG A 310 -5.13 -8.71 -3.66
N PRO A 311 -4.28 -7.72 -3.34
CA PRO A 311 -2.88 -7.99 -3.05
C PRO A 311 -2.76 -8.81 -1.75
N PRO A 312 -1.63 -9.50 -1.51
CA PRO A 312 -1.42 -10.22 -0.26
C PRO A 312 -1.52 -9.28 0.94
N SER A 313 -2.04 -9.77 2.05
CA SER A 313 -2.33 -8.97 3.25
C SER A 313 -1.10 -8.67 4.10
N GLY A 314 0.02 -9.38 3.90
CA GLY A 314 1.26 -9.15 4.63
C GLY A 314 2.41 -10.07 4.20
N VAL A 315 3.55 -9.93 4.86
CA VAL A 315 4.77 -10.72 4.59
C VAL A 315 4.68 -12.14 5.17
N PHE A 316 3.99 -12.30 6.29
CA PHE A 316 3.82 -13.59 6.97
C PHE A 316 2.73 -14.49 6.37
N CYS A 317 2.24 -14.16 5.17
CA CYS A 317 1.37 -15.07 4.43
C CYS A 317 2.15 -16.32 4.00
N VAL A 318 1.52 -17.50 4.10
CA VAL A 318 2.16 -18.79 3.78
C VAL A 318 2.77 -18.79 2.38
N SER A 319 2.07 -18.24 1.38
CA SER A 319 2.58 -18.14 0.00
C SER A 319 3.86 -17.30 -0.12
N VAL A 320 3.95 -16.22 0.65
CA VAL A 320 5.15 -15.36 0.69
C VAL A 320 6.30 -16.07 1.38
N MET A 321 6.04 -16.78 2.48
CA MET A 321 7.06 -17.54 3.21
C MET A 321 7.61 -18.71 2.39
N VAL A 322 6.75 -19.51 1.76
CA VAL A 322 7.16 -20.60 0.87
C VAL A 322 8.02 -20.08 -0.28
N SER A 323 7.68 -18.91 -0.83
CA SER A 323 8.49 -18.24 -1.84
C SER A 323 9.88 -17.84 -1.30
N ILE A 324 9.96 -17.16 -0.14
CA ILE A 324 11.23 -16.72 0.46
C ILE A 324 12.13 -17.93 0.77
N PHE A 325 11.63 -18.94 1.49
CA PHE A 325 12.43 -20.08 1.90
C PHE A 325 12.82 -20.97 0.72
N GLY A 326 11.95 -21.16 -0.26
CA GLY A 326 12.28 -21.93 -1.45
C GLY A 326 13.35 -21.27 -2.31
N GLN A 327 13.25 -19.96 -2.55
CA GLN A 327 14.30 -19.22 -3.25
C GLN A 327 15.63 -19.27 -2.47
N PHE A 328 15.59 -19.11 -1.15
CA PHE A 328 16.77 -19.26 -0.30
C PHE A 328 17.43 -20.65 -0.46
N VAL A 329 16.65 -21.74 -0.41
CA VAL A 329 17.18 -23.10 -0.57
C VAL A 329 17.80 -23.31 -1.95
N ILE A 330 17.19 -22.78 -3.01
CA ILE A 330 17.74 -22.83 -4.38
C ILE A 330 19.08 -22.12 -4.43
N HIS A 331 19.12 -20.85 -4.01
CA HIS A 331 20.35 -20.06 -3.98
C HIS A 331 21.43 -20.73 -3.12
N LEU A 332 21.07 -21.28 -1.96
CA LEU A 332 21.97 -22.00 -1.08
C LEU A 332 22.58 -23.22 -1.78
N ALA A 333 21.78 -24.00 -2.51
CA ALA A 333 22.26 -25.17 -3.24
C ALA A 333 23.26 -24.80 -4.35
N PHE A 334 22.97 -23.75 -5.13
CA PHE A 334 23.89 -23.25 -6.15
C PHE A 334 25.16 -22.64 -5.56
N LEU A 335 25.05 -21.95 -4.42
CA LEU A 335 26.21 -21.37 -3.73
C LEU A 335 27.10 -22.45 -3.14
N ALA A 336 26.52 -23.51 -2.56
CA ALA A 336 27.24 -24.67 -2.09
C ALA A 336 27.92 -25.42 -3.25
N ALA A 337 27.25 -25.56 -4.40
CA ALA A 337 27.84 -26.16 -5.59
C ALA A 337 29.02 -25.32 -6.12
N ALA A 338 28.92 -23.99 -6.11
CA ALA A 338 30.02 -23.13 -6.48
C ALA A 338 31.20 -23.22 -5.50
N LEU A 339 30.93 -23.38 -4.20
CA LEU A 339 31.97 -23.64 -3.21
C LEU A 339 32.69 -24.97 -3.49
N ARG A 340 31.97 -26.04 -3.89
CA ARG A 340 32.60 -27.31 -4.31
C ARG A 340 33.54 -27.13 -5.50
N VAL A 341 33.19 -26.26 -6.44
CA VAL A 341 34.06 -25.91 -7.58
C VAL A 341 35.28 -25.11 -7.12
N ALA A 342 35.13 -24.31 -6.06
CA ALA A 342 36.19 -23.49 -5.49
C ALA A 342 37.12 -24.25 -4.52
N GLU A 343 36.66 -25.34 -3.89
CA GLU A 343 37.41 -26.17 -2.92
C GLU A 343 38.85 -26.51 -3.34
N PRO A 344 39.13 -26.92 -4.59
CA PRO A 344 40.49 -27.24 -5.03
C PRO A 344 41.47 -26.05 -5.03
N PHE A 345 40.95 -24.82 -4.98
CA PHE A 345 41.75 -23.58 -4.99
C PHE A 345 41.93 -22.97 -3.60
N ILE A 346 41.48 -23.66 -2.55
CA ILE A 346 41.69 -23.26 -1.16
C ILE A 346 43.06 -23.76 -0.75
N ASP A 347 43.97 -22.84 -0.44
CA ASP A 347 45.31 -23.14 0.06
C ASP A 347 45.39 -22.79 1.56
N PRO A 348 45.37 -23.78 2.48
CA PRO A 348 45.49 -23.53 3.92
C PRO A 348 46.83 -22.91 4.33
N GLY A 349 47.84 -22.95 3.47
CA GLY A 349 49.15 -22.33 3.70
C GLY A 349 49.23 -20.86 3.31
N ASP A 350 48.22 -20.32 2.61
CA ASP A 350 48.20 -18.91 2.20
C ASP A 350 47.84 -18.00 3.39
N PRO A 351 48.75 -17.10 3.82
CA PRO A 351 48.47 -16.17 4.92
C PRO A 351 47.27 -15.25 4.67
N ALA A 352 46.90 -15.03 3.41
CA ALA A 352 45.73 -14.24 3.05
C ALA A 352 44.41 -15.01 3.18
N MET A 353 44.47 -16.35 3.27
CA MET A 353 43.34 -17.23 3.58
C MET A 353 43.22 -17.53 5.08
N HIS A 354 43.90 -16.76 5.94
CA HIS A 354 43.66 -16.80 7.38
C HIS A 354 42.52 -15.85 7.80
N PRO A 355 41.69 -16.24 8.79
CA PRO A 355 40.63 -15.37 9.32
C PRO A 355 41.11 -13.96 9.74
N ASP A 356 42.36 -13.83 10.20
CA ASP A 356 42.97 -12.57 10.63
C ASP A 356 43.83 -11.88 9.54
N GLY A 357 43.99 -12.49 8.37
CA GLY A 357 44.79 -11.96 7.26
C GLY A 357 44.16 -10.74 6.57
N GLN A 358 44.95 -9.95 5.83
CA GLN A 358 44.40 -8.88 4.99
C GLN A 358 43.75 -9.46 3.73
N PHE A 359 42.76 -8.77 3.16
CA PHE A 359 42.14 -9.21 1.91
C PHE A 359 43.16 -9.20 0.77
N THR A 360 43.26 -10.33 0.06
CA THR A 360 43.90 -10.40 -1.25
C THR A 360 42.97 -11.10 -2.24
N PRO A 361 42.89 -10.61 -3.49
CA PRO A 361 42.13 -11.27 -4.55
C PRO A 361 42.56 -12.72 -4.73
N ASN A 362 41.60 -13.65 -4.73
CA ASN A 362 41.85 -15.05 -5.03
C ASN A 362 40.67 -15.67 -5.82
N VAL A 363 40.88 -16.87 -6.34
CA VAL A 363 39.91 -17.57 -7.18
C VAL A 363 38.62 -17.87 -6.40
N VAL A 364 38.73 -18.25 -5.14
CA VAL A 364 37.58 -18.57 -4.27
C VAL A 364 36.71 -17.34 -4.05
N ASN A 365 37.30 -16.19 -3.71
CA ASN A 365 36.60 -14.91 -3.61
C ASN A 365 35.92 -14.56 -4.94
N SER A 366 36.62 -14.71 -6.06
CA SER A 366 36.09 -14.32 -7.37
C SER A 366 34.87 -15.16 -7.78
N ILE A 367 34.93 -16.49 -7.61
CA ILE A 367 33.80 -17.40 -7.88
C ILE A 367 32.62 -17.05 -6.98
N MET A 368 32.87 -16.90 -5.67
CA MET A 368 31.82 -16.66 -4.68
C MET A 368 31.19 -15.27 -4.86
N PHE A 369 31.98 -14.25 -5.21
CA PHE A 369 31.48 -12.90 -5.52
C PHE A 369 30.59 -12.89 -6.76
N LEU A 370 30.97 -13.58 -7.84
CA LEU A 370 30.16 -13.69 -9.06
C LEU A 370 28.83 -14.40 -8.81
N MET A 371 28.86 -15.50 -8.04
CA MET A 371 27.66 -16.23 -7.64
C MET A 371 26.75 -15.37 -6.75
N SER A 372 27.30 -14.68 -5.75
CA SER A 372 26.52 -13.76 -4.90
C SER A 372 25.91 -12.62 -5.73
N SER A 373 26.66 -12.06 -6.68
CA SER A 373 26.21 -10.97 -7.55
C SER A 373 25.05 -11.39 -8.46
N ILE A 374 25.12 -12.58 -9.09
CA ILE A 374 24.00 -13.06 -9.92
C ILE A 374 22.76 -13.36 -9.07
N MET A 375 22.92 -13.95 -7.88
CA MET A 375 21.82 -14.24 -6.97
C MET A 375 21.10 -12.98 -6.52
N GLN A 376 21.83 -11.89 -6.28
CA GLN A 376 21.23 -10.58 -5.98
C GLN A 376 20.34 -10.12 -7.14
N VAL A 377 20.85 -10.13 -8.39
CA VAL A 377 20.05 -9.75 -9.57
C VAL A 377 18.82 -10.66 -9.71
N ASN A 378 19.00 -11.98 -9.59
CA ASN A 378 17.94 -12.98 -9.69
C ASN A 378 16.84 -12.73 -8.65
N THR A 379 17.22 -12.41 -7.41
CA THR A 379 16.28 -12.09 -6.32
C THR A 379 15.39 -10.90 -6.67
N PHE A 380 15.95 -9.83 -7.27
CA PHE A 380 15.14 -8.69 -7.72
C PHE A 380 14.19 -9.06 -8.87
N VAL A 381 14.67 -9.83 -9.85
CA VAL A 381 13.87 -10.19 -11.04
C VAL A 381 12.74 -11.16 -10.69
N ALA A 382 13.04 -12.22 -9.95
CA ALA A 382 12.06 -13.23 -9.56
C ALA A 382 10.93 -12.61 -8.73
N ASN A 383 11.28 -11.70 -7.81
CA ASN A 383 10.31 -11.09 -6.91
C ASN A 383 9.60 -9.86 -7.48
N TYR A 384 9.93 -9.38 -8.68
CA TYR A 384 9.20 -8.29 -9.31
C TYR A 384 7.82 -8.75 -9.78
N ARG A 385 6.77 -8.34 -9.08
CA ARG A 385 5.37 -8.69 -9.42
C ARG A 385 4.64 -7.48 -10.00
N GLY A 386 4.55 -7.43 -11.33
CA GLY A 386 3.89 -6.34 -12.07
C GLY A 386 2.35 -6.40 -12.01
N GLN A 387 1.76 -6.79 -13.14
CA GLN A 387 0.30 -6.91 -13.26
C GLN A 387 -0.24 -7.96 -12.27
N PRO A 388 -1.47 -7.77 -11.74
CA PRO A 388 -2.47 -6.76 -12.11
C PRO A 388 -2.44 -5.46 -11.28
N PHE A 389 -1.44 -5.25 -10.43
CA PHE A 389 -1.45 -4.15 -9.43
C PHE A 389 -0.55 -2.98 -9.81
N MET A 390 0.57 -3.25 -10.46
CA MET A 390 1.53 -2.26 -10.93
C MET A 390 1.90 -2.54 -12.39
N GLU A 391 2.69 -1.64 -12.98
CA GLU A 391 3.20 -1.82 -14.34
C GLU A 391 4.01 -3.12 -14.47
N GLY A 392 3.99 -3.73 -15.66
CA GLY A 392 4.72 -4.95 -15.94
C GLY A 392 6.24 -4.74 -15.90
N PHE A 393 6.99 -5.84 -15.79
CA PHE A 393 8.46 -5.81 -15.76
C PHE A 393 9.04 -5.04 -16.96
N TRP A 394 8.55 -5.32 -18.17
CA TRP A 394 8.97 -4.64 -19.40
C TRP A 394 8.45 -3.21 -19.55
N GLU A 395 7.42 -2.83 -18.78
CA GLU A 395 6.85 -1.48 -18.78
C GLU A 395 7.69 -0.53 -17.91
N ASN A 396 8.26 -1.01 -16.80
CA ASN A 396 9.20 -0.25 -15.98
C ASN A 396 10.58 -0.15 -16.67
N LYS A 397 10.72 0.85 -17.53
CA LYS A 397 11.91 1.06 -18.35
C LYS A 397 13.20 1.24 -17.56
N LEU A 398 13.15 1.86 -16.38
CA LEU A 398 14.36 2.07 -15.57
C LEU A 398 14.82 0.75 -14.95
N PHE A 399 13.88 -0.01 -14.39
CA PHE A 399 14.17 -1.27 -13.74
C PHE A 399 14.69 -2.33 -14.73
N TYR A 400 13.97 -2.61 -15.82
CA TYR A 400 14.42 -3.68 -16.74
C TYR A 400 15.75 -3.34 -17.42
N ARG A 401 16.01 -2.06 -17.76
CA ARG A 401 17.28 -1.67 -18.38
C ARG A 401 18.45 -1.84 -17.42
N SER A 402 18.26 -1.52 -16.15
CA SER A 402 19.26 -1.72 -15.10
C SER A 402 19.52 -3.21 -14.88
N VAL A 403 18.48 -4.04 -14.88
CA VAL A 403 18.61 -5.51 -14.80
C VAL A 403 19.39 -6.07 -15.99
N LEU A 404 19.02 -5.68 -17.22
CA LEU A 404 19.70 -6.15 -18.43
C LEU A 404 21.18 -5.72 -18.44
N PHE A 405 21.46 -4.49 -18.01
CA PHE A 405 22.82 -4.00 -17.85
C PHE A 405 23.62 -4.86 -16.86
N ASN A 406 23.06 -5.20 -15.70
CA ASN A 406 23.75 -6.03 -14.70
C ASN A 406 24.00 -7.46 -15.21
N TYR A 407 23.02 -8.11 -15.86
CA TYR A 407 23.25 -9.42 -16.47
C TYR A 407 24.32 -9.38 -17.57
N ALA A 408 24.29 -8.35 -18.43
CA ALA A 408 25.30 -8.17 -19.46
C ALA A 408 26.70 -7.92 -18.88
N MET A 409 26.79 -7.10 -17.83
CA MET A 409 28.05 -6.87 -17.11
C MET A 409 28.59 -8.16 -16.50
N LEU A 410 27.76 -8.92 -15.78
CA LEU A 410 28.17 -10.20 -15.21
C LEU A 410 28.61 -11.21 -16.28
N ALA A 411 27.94 -11.24 -17.43
CA ALA A 411 28.33 -12.08 -18.56
C ALA A 411 29.69 -11.68 -19.16
N VAL A 412 29.97 -10.38 -19.29
CA VAL A 412 31.27 -9.87 -19.75
C VAL A 412 32.38 -10.20 -18.74
N VAL A 413 32.08 -10.07 -17.44
CA VAL A 413 33.03 -10.34 -16.36
C VAL A 413 33.41 -11.82 -16.30
N ILE A 414 32.43 -12.73 -16.29
CA ILE A 414 32.70 -14.19 -16.27
C ILE A 414 33.36 -14.66 -17.56
N ALA A 415 33.05 -14.04 -18.71
CA ALA A 415 33.68 -14.38 -19.99
C ALA A 415 35.10 -13.80 -20.14
N GLU A 416 35.55 -12.95 -19.21
CA GLU A 416 36.87 -12.29 -19.21
C GLU A 416 37.18 -11.51 -20.50
N VAL A 417 36.15 -11.04 -21.21
CA VAL A 417 36.30 -10.33 -22.49
C VAL A 417 36.95 -8.96 -22.31
N PHE A 418 36.73 -8.31 -21.15
CA PHE A 418 37.25 -6.98 -20.86
C PHE A 418 37.89 -6.93 -19.47
N THR A 419 39.18 -7.25 -19.43
CA THR A 419 39.99 -7.37 -18.21
C THR A 419 40.04 -6.12 -17.31
N PRO A 420 39.91 -4.86 -17.79
CA PRO A 420 39.90 -3.72 -16.88
C PRO A 420 38.72 -3.69 -15.90
N ILE A 421 37.55 -4.23 -16.28
CA ILE A 421 36.41 -4.35 -15.36
C ILE A 421 36.70 -5.42 -14.29
N ASN A 422 37.32 -6.52 -14.68
CA ASN A 422 37.70 -7.59 -13.74
C ASN A 422 38.71 -7.05 -12.72
N ALA A 423 39.68 -6.26 -13.15
CA ALA A 423 40.63 -5.58 -12.25
C ALA A 423 39.95 -4.58 -11.30
N MET A 424 38.97 -3.80 -11.79
CA MET A 424 38.17 -2.88 -10.96
C MET A 424 37.32 -3.61 -9.91
N LEU A 425 36.93 -4.85 -10.17
CA LEU A 425 36.19 -5.70 -9.23
C LEU A 425 37.11 -6.57 -8.38
N GLU A 426 38.43 -6.36 -8.46
CA GLU A 426 39.44 -7.15 -7.73
C GLU A 426 39.27 -8.65 -7.97
N LEU A 427 38.92 -9.03 -9.21
CA LEU A 427 38.69 -10.42 -9.61
C LEU A 427 39.94 -11.05 -10.22
N VAL A 428 40.18 -12.30 -9.86
CA VAL A 428 41.26 -13.13 -10.40
C VAL A 428 40.72 -13.93 -11.58
N SER A 429 41.51 -14.00 -12.65
CA SER A 429 41.19 -14.83 -13.81
C SER A 429 41.00 -16.29 -13.41
N MET A 430 40.00 -16.92 -14.01
CA MET A 430 39.70 -18.33 -13.79
C MET A 430 40.87 -19.19 -14.25
N PRO A 431 41.26 -20.22 -13.47
CA PRO A 431 42.46 -21.00 -13.76
C PRO A 431 42.36 -21.78 -15.07
N ASN A 432 41.17 -22.32 -15.37
CA ASN A 432 40.90 -23.12 -16.57
C ASN A 432 39.55 -22.72 -17.21
N GLN A 433 39.44 -22.90 -18.52
CA GLN A 433 38.19 -22.66 -19.27
C GLN A 433 37.03 -23.56 -18.79
N GLU A 434 37.33 -24.78 -18.31
CA GLU A 434 36.34 -25.69 -17.73
C GLU A 434 35.71 -25.11 -16.46
N THR A 435 36.52 -24.55 -15.56
CA THR A 435 36.04 -23.88 -14.34
C THR A 435 35.19 -22.67 -14.69
N GLN A 436 35.64 -21.86 -15.64
CA GLN A 436 34.90 -20.69 -16.13
C GLN A 436 33.52 -21.07 -16.68
N LEU A 437 33.45 -22.08 -17.54
CA LEU A 437 32.20 -22.59 -18.11
C LEU A 437 31.29 -23.20 -17.03
N THR A 438 31.86 -23.91 -16.06
CA THR A 438 31.10 -24.50 -14.95
C THR A 438 30.47 -23.42 -14.07
N VAL A 439 31.23 -22.38 -13.71
CA VAL A 439 30.71 -21.24 -12.94
C VAL A 439 29.64 -20.49 -13.73
N ALA A 440 29.87 -20.22 -15.01
CA ALA A 440 28.86 -19.61 -15.88
C ALA A 440 27.57 -20.44 -15.98
N ALA A 441 27.69 -21.77 -16.04
CA ALA A 441 26.55 -22.69 -16.06
C ALA A 441 25.80 -22.69 -14.71
N LEU A 442 26.50 -22.62 -13.58
CA LEU A 442 25.89 -22.47 -12.25
C LEU A 442 25.14 -21.15 -12.13
N MET A 443 25.71 -20.04 -12.61
CA MET A 443 25.05 -18.73 -12.62
C MET A 443 23.76 -18.76 -13.45
N ALA A 444 23.82 -19.31 -14.67
CA ALA A 444 22.63 -19.45 -15.53
C ALA A 444 21.60 -20.41 -14.94
N GLY A 445 22.04 -21.51 -14.33
CA GLY A 445 21.20 -22.48 -13.65
C GLY A 445 20.43 -21.85 -12.49
N ASP A 446 21.10 -21.08 -11.64
CA ASP A 446 20.47 -20.35 -10.53
C ASP A 446 19.39 -19.39 -11.05
N THR A 447 19.67 -18.64 -12.11
CA THR A 447 18.69 -17.74 -12.75
C THR A 447 17.47 -18.51 -13.24
N ILE A 448 17.67 -19.58 -14.01
CA ILE A 448 16.56 -20.34 -14.61
C ILE A 448 15.70 -20.99 -13.52
N VAL A 449 16.33 -21.68 -12.56
CA VAL A 449 15.61 -22.42 -11.52
C VAL A 449 14.86 -21.49 -10.58
N THR A 450 15.48 -20.37 -10.17
CA THR A 450 14.84 -19.38 -9.29
C THR A 450 13.63 -18.74 -9.96
N LEU A 451 13.75 -18.34 -11.23
CA LEU A 451 12.64 -17.75 -11.98
C LEU A 451 11.51 -18.76 -12.22
N ALA A 452 11.84 -20.01 -12.57
CA ALA A 452 10.85 -21.06 -12.76
C ALA A 452 10.10 -21.39 -11.46
N TYR A 453 10.83 -21.50 -10.34
CA TYR A 453 10.26 -21.76 -9.02
C TYR A 453 9.28 -20.65 -8.62
N GLU A 454 9.71 -19.39 -8.70
CA GLU A 454 8.87 -18.27 -8.29
C GLU A 454 7.64 -18.13 -9.20
N HIS A 455 7.77 -18.40 -10.50
CA HIS A 455 6.64 -18.45 -11.41
C HIS A 455 5.63 -19.55 -11.04
N ALA A 456 6.12 -20.74 -10.65
CA ALA A 456 5.27 -21.83 -10.18
C ALA A 456 4.51 -21.49 -8.88
N ILE A 457 5.20 -20.90 -7.90
CA ILE A 457 4.56 -20.44 -6.65
C ILE A 457 3.50 -19.38 -6.93
N GLN A 458 3.78 -18.46 -7.86
CA GLN A 458 2.80 -17.46 -8.27
C GLN A 458 1.56 -18.10 -8.86
N MET A 459 1.70 -19.05 -9.79
CA MET A 459 0.56 -19.77 -10.38
C MET A 459 -0.29 -20.50 -9.33
N ILE A 460 0.34 -21.19 -8.38
CA ILE A 460 -0.36 -21.88 -7.30
C ILE A 460 -1.10 -20.88 -6.39
N GLY A 461 -0.44 -19.76 -6.04
CA GLY A 461 -1.06 -18.69 -5.25
C GLY A 461 -2.19 -17.96 -5.98
N PHE A 462 -2.22 -17.97 -7.31
CA PHE A 462 -3.35 -17.47 -8.11
C PHE A 462 -4.55 -18.42 -8.13
N ILE A 463 -4.34 -19.73 -7.89
CA ILE A 463 -5.42 -20.71 -7.84
C ILE A 463 -6.10 -20.72 -6.46
N SER A 464 -5.37 -20.40 -5.39
CA SER A 464 -5.89 -20.42 -4.01
C SER A 464 -6.49 -19.10 -3.51
N ALA A 465 -6.51 -18.04 -4.32
CA ALA A 465 -6.97 -16.69 -3.96
C ALA A 465 -8.13 -16.26 -4.86
#